data_AF-A0A7J7DBF4-F1
#
_entry.id   AF-A0A7J7DBF4-F1
#
_cell.length_a   1.000
_cell.length_b   1.000
_cell.length_c   1.000
_cell.angle_alpha   90.00
_cell.angle_beta   90.00
_cell.angle_gamma   90.00
#
_symmetry.space_group_name_H-M   'P 1'
#
loop_
_entity.id
_entity.type
_entity.pdbx_description
1 polymer ?
#
loop_
_entity_poly.entity_id
_entity_poly.type
_entity_poly.pdbx_seq_one_letter_code
_entity_poly.pdbx_strand_id
1 'polypeptide(L)'
;MGKSKRLRTSSLEIILKEDNSDFFDGLPDDLVVSILCKLSSSASRPSDFLSILLACKRLNRLGLHHMVLSKAAPEAFAVQPKNWSDAAHRFIKKCVNAGNTEACYTLGMIRFYCLENRGSGASLMARAAKSHTQALYSLAVIQFNGSSGSKRDKDLRAGVALCARAAYLGHIDALRELGHCLQDGYGARQNVTEGRRLLVEANARELASYIRPLLTKKTRPPKPHQHHQHGCLKGSGCPLLSDFGCDLPARAVHPANRFLKEWFESGPGVLGQGLRLCSYGGCGRPETRPQEFRRCSVCGAVNYCSRGCQALDWKIRHKVECVPNEEWGGGNGVGGMVDMEDAEPVNVIME
;
A
#
# COMPACT_ATOMS: atom_id res chain seq x y z
N MET A 1 -69.89 -53.36 29.78
CA MET A 1 -69.79 -52.80 28.41
C MET A 1 -69.57 -51.29 28.52
N GLY A 2 -68.32 -50.85 28.58
CA GLY A 2 -67.96 -49.43 28.68
C GLY A 2 -68.10 -48.74 27.33
N LYS A 3 -68.86 -47.65 27.26
CA LYS A 3 -68.98 -46.80 26.07
C LYS A 3 -67.76 -45.89 25.98
N SER A 4 -66.85 -46.20 25.05
CA SER A 4 -65.72 -45.35 24.68
C SER A 4 -66.23 -44.08 23.98
N LYS A 5 -66.12 -42.92 24.65
CA LYS A 5 -66.35 -41.61 24.04
C LYS A 5 -65.10 -41.24 23.23
N ARG A 6 -65.25 -41.25 21.91
CA ARG A 6 -64.26 -40.76 20.94
C ARG A 6 -64.02 -39.26 21.19
N LEU A 7 -62.90 -38.93 21.84
CA LEU A 7 -62.42 -37.55 21.94
C LEU A 7 -62.02 -37.06 20.54
N ARG A 8 -62.59 -35.92 20.16
CA ARG A 8 -62.38 -35.25 18.86
C ARG A 8 -60.89 -34.99 18.64
N THR A 9 -60.32 -35.70 17.69
CA THR A 9 -59.09 -35.32 16.97
C THR A 9 -59.40 -34.07 16.12
N SER A 10 -59.39 -32.90 16.74
CA SER A 10 -59.53 -31.61 16.03
C SER A 10 -58.69 -30.50 16.66
N SER A 11 -58.04 -30.75 17.80
CA SER A 11 -57.24 -29.74 18.52
C SER A 11 -55.72 -29.98 18.43
N LEU A 12 -55.29 -31.06 17.76
CA LEU A 12 -53.87 -31.37 17.53
C LEU A 12 -53.37 -30.96 16.13
N GLU A 13 -54.27 -30.64 15.19
CA GLU A 13 -53.89 -30.12 13.86
C GLU A 13 -53.60 -28.61 13.86
N ILE A 14 -53.64 -27.95 15.02
CA ILE A 14 -53.37 -26.49 15.15
C ILE A 14 -51.98 -26.20 15.75
N ILE A 15 -51.22 -27.20 16.21
CA ILE A 15 -49.91 -27.00 16.89
C ILE A 15 -48.70 -27.45 16.02
N LEU A 16 -48.89 -27.70 14.72
CA LEU A 16 -47.79 -27.91 13.78
C LEU A 16 -47.97 -27.06 12.51
N LYS A 17 -48.28 -25.76 12.68
CA LYS A 17 -47.61 -24.80 11.81
C LYS A 17 -46.19 -24.72 12.31
N GLU A 18 -45.34 -25.66 11.87
CA GLU A 18 -43.91 -25.45 11.87
C GLU A 18 -43.70 -24.15 11.10
N ASP A 19 -43.50 -23.09 11.87
CA ASP A 19 -42.99 -21.83 11.37
C ASP A 19 -41.65 -22.23 10.76
N ASN A 20 -41.63 -22.36 9.44
CA ASN A 20 -40.45 -22.73 8.66
C ASN A 20 -39.49 -21.52 8.62
N SER A 21 -39.31 -20.87 9.76
CA SER A 21 -38.34 -19.81 9.98
C SER A 21 -36.99 -20.50 10.04
N ASP A 22 -36.17 -20.26 9.02
CA ASP A 22 -34.77 -20.65 9.00
C ASP A 22 -34.14 -20.25 10.36
N PHE A 23 -33.39 -21.15 11.01
CA PHE A 23 -32.67 -20.83 12.24
C PHE A 23 -31.80 -19.57 12.08
N PHE A 24 -31.38 -19.26 10.85
CA PHE A 24 -30.73 -18.02 10.52
C PHE A 24 -31.61 -16.79 10.81
N ASP A 25 -32.89 -16.79 10.41
CA ASP A 25 -33.82 -15.68 10.60
C ASP A 25 -34.07 -15.35 12.08
N GLY A 26 -33.96 -16.35 12.95
CA GLY A 26 -34.04 -16.18 14.41
C GLY A 26 -32.80 -15.55 15.06
N LEU A 27 -31.67 -15.44 14.35
CA LEU A 27 -30.46 -14.84 14.91
C LEU A 27 -30.64 -13.33 15.13
N PRO A 28 -30.13 -12.76 16.23
CA PRO A 28 -30.00 -11.31 16.39
C PRO A 28 -29.09 -10.65 15.32
N ASP A 29 -29.50 -9.48 14.80
CA ASP A 29 -28.76 -8.75 13.76
C ASP A 29 -27.36 -8.31 14.22
N ASP A 30 -27.16 -8.02 15.50
CA ASP A 30 -25.88 -7.65 16.10
C ASP A 30 -24.87 -8.81 16.10
N LEU A 31 -25.33 -10.04 16.35
CA LEU A 31 -24.50 -11.25 16.24
C LEU A 31 -24.06 -11.46 14.78
N VAL A 32 -25.00 -11.31 13.83
CA VAL A 32 -24.67 -11.43 12.40
C VAL A 32 -23.69 -10.33 11.98
N VAL A 33 -23.88 -9.09 12.41
CA VAL A 33 -22.94 -7.97 12.15
C VAL A 33 -21.56 -8.26 12.75
N SER A 34 -21.47 -8.85 13.93
CA SER A 34 -20.20 -9.24 14.56
C SER A 34 -19.45 -10.28 13.73
N ILE A 35 -20.16 -11.32 13.26
CA ILE A 35 -19.61 -12.35 12.37
C ILE A 35 -19.13 -11.72 11.05
N LEU A 36 -19.94 -10.84 10.45
CA LEU A 36 -19.60 -10.16 9.20
C LEU A 36 -18.42 -9.19 9.37
N CYS A 37 -18.31 -8.50 10.50
CA CYS A 37 -17.10 -7.72 10.83
C CYS A 37 -15.86 -8.61 10.81
N LYS A 38 -15.94 -9.79 11.44
CA LYS A 38 -14.80 -10.70 11.52
C LYS A 38 -14.42 -11.21 10.14
N LEU A 39 -15.39 -11.68 9.36
CA LEU A 39 -15.23 -12.10 7.98
C LEU A 39 -14.59 -11.01 7.12
N SER A 40 -15.13 -9.78 7.16
CA SER A 40 -14.63 -8.64 6.38
C SER A 40 -13.18 -8.30 6.75
N SER A 41 -12.83 -8.41 8.04
CA SER A 41 -11.46 -8.17 8.54
C SER A 41 -10.47 -9.30 8.25
N SER A 42 -10.94 -10.49 7.89
CA SER A 42 -10.10 -11.65 7.55
C SER A 42 -10.18 -12.06 6.07
N ALA A 43 -10.88 -11.28 5.24
CA ALA A 43 -10.98 -11.54 3.81
C ALA A 43 -9.59 -11.56 3.17
N SER A 44 -9.30 -12.61 2.41
CA SER A 44 -8.02 -12.79 1.69
C SER A 44 -8.14 -12.46 0.21
N ARG A 45 -9.36 -12.23 -0.29
CA ARG A 45 -9.68 -11.70 -1.61
C ARG A 45 -11.06 -11.03 -1.59
N PRO A 46 -11.40 -10.16 -2.55
CA PRO A 46 -12.69 -9.44 -2.55
C PRO A 46 -13.90 -10.38 -2.50
N SER A 47 -13.83 -11.53 -3.19
CA SER A 47 -14.94 -12.49 -3.26
C SER A 47 -15.26 -13.18 -1.93
N ASP A 48 -14.32 -13.26 -0.98
CA ASP A 48 -14.56 -13.85 0.34
C ASP A 48 -15.65 -13.11 1.11
N PHE A 49 -15.75 -11.80 0.89
CA PHE A 49 -16.75 -10.96 1.53
C PHE A 49 -17.93 -10.65 0.60
N LEU A 50 -17.65 -10.31 -0.67
CA LEU A 50 -18.68 -9.86 -1.61
C LEU A 50 -19.68 -10.96 -1.98
N SER A 51 -19.26 -12.23 -2.01
CA SER A 51 -20.17 -13.36 -2.29
C SER A 51 -21.28 -13.48 -1.26
N ILE A 52 -21.00 -13.17 0.01
CA ILE A 52 -21.97 -13.23 1.10
C ILE A 52 -23.05 -12.14 0.96
N LEU A 53 -22.70 -10.98 0.38
CA LEU A 53 -23.68 -9.92 0.08
C LEU A 53 -24.69 -10.34 -1.00
N LEU A 54 -24.38 -11.39 -1.77
CA LEU A 54 -25.25 -11.92 -2.83
C LEU A 54 -26.16 -13.05 -2.33
N ALA A 55 -25.89 -13.61 -1.14
CA ALA A 55 -26.59 -14.79 -0.65
C ALA A 55 -28.06 -14.52 -0.31
N CYS A 56 -28.34 -13.45 0.45
CA CYS A 56 -29.71 -13.05 0.77
C CYS A 56 -29.84 -11.55 1.10
N LYS A 57 -31.07 -11.03 1.08
CA LYS A 57 -31.36 -9.61 1.36
C LYS A 57 -30.89 -9.18 2.75
N ARG A 58 -31.01 -10.05 3.75
CA ARG A 58 -30.61 -9.77 5.13
C ARG A 58 -29.09 -9.64 5.26
N LEU A 59 -28.33 -10.60 4.71
CA LEU A 59 -26.86 -10.53 4.67
C LEU A 59 -26.36 -9.36 3.84
N ASN A 60 -27.05 -9.00 2.74
CA ASN A 60 -26.73 -7.81 1.98
C ASN A 60 -26.85 -6.53 2.84
N ARG A 61 -28.00 -6.37 3.53
CA ARG A 61 -28.26 -5.23 4.41
C ARG A 61 -27.23 -5.14 5.54
N LEU A 62 -27.01 -6.25 6.25
CA LEU A 62 -26.13 -6.30 7.42
C LEU A 62 -24.65 -6.24 7.04
N GLY A 63 -24.25 -6.83 5.93
CA GLY A 63 -22.87 -6.75 5.43
C GLY A 63 -22.49 -5.35 4.94
N LEU A 64 -23.48 -4.56 4.52
CA LEU A 64 -23.29 -3.14 4.19
C LEU A 64 -23.44 -2.20 5.40
N HIS A 65 -23.58 -2.75 6.61
CA HIS A 65 -23.61 -1.96 7.84
C HIS A 65 -22.28 -1.23 8.06
N HIS A 66 -22.34 0.00 8.58
CA HIS A 66 -21.18 0.87 8.78
C HIS A 66 -20.04 0.16 9.53
N MET A 67 -20.37 -0.59 10.58
CA MET A 67 -19.37 -1.28 11.39
C MET A 67 -18.62 -2.37 10.60
N VAL A 68 -19.31 -3.12 9.73
CA VAL A 68 -18.70 -4.16 8.89
C VAL A 68 -17.75 -3.53 7.87
N LEU A 69 -18.23 -2.52 7.15
CA LEU A 69 -17.46 -1.84 6.11
C LEU A 69 -16.21 -1.14 6.68
N SER A 70 -16.31 -0.59 7.89
CA SER A 70 -15.18 0.05 8.60
C SER A 70 -14.03 -0.93 8.92
N LYS A 71 -14.31 -2.25 8.95
CA LYS A 71 -13.37 -3.31 9.32
C LYS A 71 -12.82 -4.11 8.14
N ALA A 72 -13.25 -3.82 6.91
CA ALA A 72 -12.79 -4.51 5.72
C ALA A 72 -11.25 -4.45 5.57
N ALA A 73 -10.64 -5.61 5.35
CA ALA A 73 -9.20 -5.77 5.20
C ALA A 73 -8.67 -5.25 3.85
N PRO A 74 -7.35 -5.00 3.72
CA PRO A 74 -6.75 -4.56 2.45
C PRO A 74 -7.06 -5.49 1.26
N GLU A 75 -7.04 -6.81 1.48
CA GLU A 75 -7.31 -7.79 0.43
C GLU A 75 -8.79 -7.82 -0.01
N ALA A 76 -9.71 -7.26 0.80
CA ALA A 76 -11.08 -7.03 0.34
C ALA A 76 -11.16 -5.99 -0.79
N PHE A 77 -10.12 -5.17 -0.95
CA PHE A 77 -9.99 -4.14 -1.99
C PHE A 77 -9.04 -4.53 -3.12
N ALA A 78 -8.53 -5.77 -3.14
CA ALA A 78 -7.65 -6.30 -4.19
C ALA A 78 -8.40 -6.61 -5.49
N VAL A 79 -9.12 -5.62 -6.02
CA VAL A 79 -9.77 -5.66 -7.33
C VAL A 79 -8.68 -5.57 -8.40
N GLN A 80 -8.80 -6.33 -9.49
CA GLN A 80 -7.89 -6.21 -10.63
C GLN A 80 -8.35 -5.08 -11.57
N PRO A 81 -7.46 -4.37 -12.27
CA PRO A 81 -7.84 -3.32 -13.22
C PRO A 81 -8.88 -3.76 -14.26
N LYS A 82 -8.75 -4.97 -14.83
CA LYS A 82 -9.74 -5.53 -15.77
C LYS A 82 -11.14 -5.74 -15.18
N ASN A 83 -11.24 -5.82 -13.85
CA ASN A 83 -12.49 -5.99 -13.11
C ASN A 83 -12.93 -4.68 -12.43
N TRP A 84 -12.24 -3.56 -12.70
CA TRP A 84 -12.63 -2.27 -12.19
C TRP A 84 -13.96 -1.83 -12.82
N SER A 85 -14.93 -1.53 -11.98
CA SER A 85 -16.31 -1.22 -12.40
C SER A 85 -16.95 -0.22 -11.45
N ASP A 86 -18.07 0.38 -11.87
CA ASP A 86 -18.88 1.26 -11.01
C ASP A 86 -19.29 0.56 -9.71
N ALA A 87 -19.55 -0.74 -9.75
CA ALA A 87 -19.87 -1.52 -8.56
C ALA A 87 -18.68 -1.60 -7.59
N ALA A 88 -17.48 -1.89 -8.09
CA ALA A 88 -16.26 -1.92 -7.29
C ALA A 88 -15.95 -0.54 -6.69
N HIS A 89 -16.03 0.53 -7.51
CA HIS A 89 -15.83 1.90 -7.04
C HIS A 89 -16.87 2.30 -5.98
N ARG A 90 -18.15 1.99 -6.19
CA ARG A 90 -19.22 2.26 -5.21
C ARG A 90 -19.00 1.51 -3.90
N PHE A 91 -18.58 0.25 -3.96
CA PHE A 91 -18.27 -0.53 -2.76
C PHE A 91 -17.14 0.11 -1.95
N ILE A 92 -16.00 0.42 -2.58
CA ILE A 92 -14.88 1.07 -1.90
C ILE A 92 -15.31 2.43 -1.35
N LYS A 93 -16.11 3.20 -2.09
CA LYS A 93 -16.65 4.49 -1.62
C LYS A 93 -17.56 4.33 -0.39
N LYS A 94 -18.36 3.26 -0.30
CA LYS A 94 -19.13 2.95 0.91
C LYS A 94 -18.20 2.67 2.11
N CYS A 95 -17.12 1.93 1.91
CA CYS A 95 -16.11 1.71 2.97
C CYS A 95 -15.42 3.02 3.40
N VAL A 96 -15.10 3.90 2.46
CA VAL A 96 -14.57 5.25 2.74
C VAL A 96 -15.55 6.09 3.58
N ASN A 97 -16.84 6.03 3.26
CA ASN A 97 -17.87 6.73 4.02
C ASN A 97 -18.07 6.11 5.41
N ALA A 98 -17.81 4.80 5.55
CA ALA A 98 -17.81 4.11 6.83
C ALA A 98 -16.52 4.32 7.67
N GLY A 99 -15.62 5.21 7.22
CA GLY A 99 -14.40 5.53 7.94
C GLY A 99 -13.26 4.52 7.81
N ASN A 100 -13.34 3.57 6.86
CA ASN A 100 -12.27 2.61 6.63
C ASN A 100 -11.01 3.33 6.07
N THR A 101 -9.92 3.30 6.83
CA THR A 101 -8.66 3.98 6.49
C THR A 101 -7.95 3.33 5.30
N GLU A 102 -8.02 2.01 5.18
CA GLU A 102 -7.47 1.25 4.07
C GLU A 102 -8.23 1.54 2.77
N ALA A 103 -9.55 1.62 2.82
CA ALA A 103 -10.36 2.04 1.67
C ALA A 103 -10.03 3.48 1.24
N CYS A 104 -9.78 4.38 2.20
CA CYS A 104 -9.34 5.75 1.91
C CYS A 104 -7.98 5.76 1.21
N TYR A 105 -7.03 4.95 1.69
CA TYR A 105 -5.71 4.81 1.07
C TYR A 105 -5.81 4.21 -0.34
N THR A 106 -6.47 3.06 -0.49
CA THR A 106 -6.59 2.36 -1.77
C THR A 106 -7.32 3.21 -2.81
N LEU A 107 -8.48 3.79 -2.50
CA LEU A 107 -9.18 4.68 -3.44
C LEU A 107 -8.39 5.96 -3.71
N GLY A 108 -7.67 6.46 -2.70
CA GLY A 108 -6.79 7.62 -2.83
C GLY A 108 -5.67 7.40 -3.85
N MET A 109 -4.97 6.26 -3.76
CA MET A 109 -3.93 5.85 -4.69
C MET A 109 -4.48 5.70 -6.12
N ILE A 110 -5.62 5.02 -6.29
CA ILE A 110 -6.26 4.82 -7.60
C ILE A 110 -6.67 6.17 -8.20
N ARG A 111 -7.33 7.05 -7.44
CA ARG A 111 -7.72 8.37 -7.94
C ARG A 111 -6.54 9.24 -8.29
N PHE A 112 -5.48 9.18 -7.49
CA PHE A 112 -4.31 10.01 -7.68
C PHE A 112 -3.54 9.64 -8.96
N TYR A 113 -3.27 8.35 -9.17
CA TYR A 113 -2.42 7.89 -10.26
C TYR A 113 -3.22 7.43 -11.49
N CYS A 114 -4.32 6.71 -11.33
CA CYS A 114 -5.02 6.03 -12.43
C CYS A 114 -6.15 6.85 -13.05
N LEU A 115 -6.88 7.63 -12.25
CA LEU A 115 -8.10 8.33 -12.69
C LEU A 115 -7.90 9.85 -12.85
N GLU A 116 -6.65 10.30 -12.88
CA GLU A 116 -6.24 11.71 -13.06
C GLU A 116 -6.88 12.72 -12.08
N ASN A 117 -7.44 12.24 -10.97
CA ASN A 117 -8.08 13.05 -9.94
C ASN A 117 -7.16 13.21 -8.74
N ARG A 118 -6.01 13.88 -8.96
CA ARG A 118 -4.94 14.07 -7.98
C ARG A 118 -5.40 14.75 -6.70
N GLY A 119 -6.19 15.82 -6.82
CA GLY A 119 -6.72 16.54 -5.65
C GLY A 119 -7.57 15.65 -4.74
N SER A 120 -8.53 14.92 -5.32
CA SER A 120 -9.35 13.98 -4.54
C SER A 120 -8.53 12.81 -4.00
N GLY A 121 -7.58 12.28 -4.79
CA GLY A 121 -6.71 11.20 -4.37
C GLY A 121 -5.84 11.56 -3.17
N ALA A 122 -5.20 12.73 -3.22
CA ALA A 122 -4.39 13.26 -2.12
C ALA A 122 -5.24 13.52 -0.87
N SER A 123 -6.44 14.08 -1.02
CA SER A 123 -7.38 14.29 0.11
C SER A 123 -7.77 12.98 0.80
N LEU A 124 -8.06 11.92 0.04
CA LEU A 124 -8.38 10.60 0.59
C LEU A 124 -7.18 9.97 1.31
N MET A 125 -5.98 10.06 0.74
CA MET A 125 -4.76 9.60 1.42
C MET A 125 -4.49 10.40 2.70
N ALA A 126 -4.71 11.72 2.69
CA ALA A 126 -4.57 12.56 3.88
C ALA A 126 -5.57 12.18 4.99
N ARG A 127 -6.79 11.78 4.64
CA ARG A 127 -7.76 11.23 5.60
C ARG A 127 -7.25 9.93 6.23
N ALA A 128 -6.65 9.03 5.44
CA ALA A 128 -6.06 7.79 5.92
C ALA A 128 -4.81 8.02 6.80
N ALA A 129 -4.02 9.04 6.47
CA ALA A 129 -2.73 9.34 7.09
C ALA A 129 -2.77 9.67 8.60
N LYS A 130 -3.96 9.76 9.21
CA LYS A 130 -4.10 9.89 10.67
C LYS A 130 -3.43 8.73 11.43
N SER A 131 -3.56 7.50 10.92
CA SER A 131 -2.98 6.29 11.52
C SER A 131 -2.40 5.31 10.50
N HIS A 132 -2.66 5.52 9.20
CA HIS A 132 -2.25 4.60 8.15
C HIS A 132 -0.83 4.91 7.66
N THR A 133 0.13 4.07 8.04
CA THR A 133 1.55 4.21 7.72
C THR A 133 1.84 4.27 6.21
N GLN A 134 1.21 3.40 5.42
CA GLN A 134 1.35 3.39 3.96
C GLN A 134 0.86 4.68 3.29
N ALA A 135 -0.19 5.30 3.84
CA ALA A 135 -0.74 6.55 3.31
C ALA A 135 0.19 7.72 3.64
N LEU A 136 0.70 7.76 4.88
CA LEU A 136 1.72 8.73 5.28
C LEU A 136 2.96 8.65 4.38
N TYR A 137 3.49 7.44 4.16
CA TYR A 137 4.65 7.24 3.30
C TYR A 137 4.37 7.60 1.85
N SER A 138 3.20 7.26 1.31
CA SER A 138 2.82 7.64 -0.06
C SER A 138 2.73 9.15 -0.24
N LEU A 139 2.16 9.86 0.74
CA LEU A 139 2.13 11.32 0.73
C LEU A 139 3.55 11.90 0.83
N ALA A 140 4.43 11.32 1.66
CA ALA A 140 5.83 11.76 1.74
C ALA A 140 6.53 11.64 0.38
N VAL A 141 6.36 10.51 -0.31
CA VAL A 141 6.88 10.29 -1.67
C VAL A 141 6.32 11.32 -2.67
N ILE A 142 5.03 11.62 -2.60
CA ILE A 142 4.40 12.66 -3.42
C ILE A 142 5.03 14.04 -3.14
N GLN A 143 5.30 14.38 -1.89
CA GLN A 143 5.94 15.64 -1.52
C GLN A 143 7.40 15.73 -1.98
N PHE A 144 8.19 14.67 -1.82
CA PHE A 144 9.59 14.66 -2.27
C PHE A 144 9.72 14.77 -3.80
N ASN A 145 8.79 14.16 -4.53
CA ASN A 145 8.79 14.18 -5.98
C ASN A 145 8.02 15.39 -6.56
N GLY A 146 7.18 16.03 -5.75
CA GLY A 146 6.29 17.12 -6.14
C GLY A 146 5.16 16.65 -7.05
N SER A 147 4.66 15.41 -6.90
CA SER A 147 3.73 14.77 -7.86
C SER A 147 2.33 15.41 -7.94
N SER A 148 2.05 16.42 -7.12
CA SER A 148 0.71 17.03 -6.98
C SER A 148 0.30 17.97 -8.12
N GLY A 149 1.23 18.45 -8.95
CA GLY A 149 0.92 19.30 -10.10
C GLY A 149 2.14 19.94 -10.77
N SER A 150 2.78 20.89 -10.11
CA SER A 150 3.90 21.68 -10.65
C SER A 150 5.27 21.22 -10.11
N LYS A 151 6.35 21.52 -10.84
CA LYS A 151 7.74 21.24 -10.40
C LYS A 151 8.14 22.04 -9.14
N ARG A 152 7.41 23.15 -8.84
CA ARG A 152 7.59 23.97 -7.64
C ARG A 152 6.86 23.40 -6.41
N ASP A 153 6.15 22.28 -6.55
CA ASP A 153 5.37 21.66 -5.47
C ASP A 153 6.19 20.69 -4.61
N LYS A 154 7.52 20.63 -4.77
CA LYS A 154 8.36 19.83 -3.86
C LYS A 154 8.40 20.50 -2.50
N ASP A 155 7.73 19.90 -1.53
CA ASP A 155 7.86 20.27 -0.13
C ASP A 155 8.65 19.22 0.63
N LEU A 156 9.98 19.37 0.60
CA LEU A 156 10.89 18.43 1.25
C LEU A 156 10.67 18.39 2.77
N ARG A 157 10.32 19.53 3.38
CA ARG A 157 10.06 19.61 4.84
C ARG A 157 8.79 18.85 5.20
N ALA A 158 7.71 19.01 4.44
CA ALA A 158 6.51 18.21 4.61
C ALA A 158 6.78 16.71 4.35
N GLY A 159 7.59 16.38 3.34
CA GLY A 159 8.02 15.01 3.07
C GLY A 159 8.74 14.37 4.26
N VAL A 160 9.72 15.07 4.85
CA VAL A 160 10.42 14.61 6.05
C VAL A 160 9.46 14.44 7.23
N ALA A 161 8.56 15.40 7.48
CA ALA A 161 7.61 15.31 8.59
C ALA A 161 6.67 14.11 8.45
N LEU A 162 6.18 13.84 7.24
CA LEU A 162 5.36 12.67 6.94
C LEU A 162 6.15 11.36 7.11
N CYS A 163 7.41 11.32 6.66
CA CYS A 163 8.30 10.19 6.88
C CYS A 163 8.57 9.93 8.36
N ALA A 164 8.85 10.97 9.14
CA ALA A 164 9.06 10.86 10.58
C ALA A 164 7.83 10.29 11.29
N ARG A 165 6.64 10.78 10.95
CA ARG A 165 5.39 10.23 11.51
C ARG A 165 5.15 8.78 11.09
N ALA A 166 5.38 8.44 9.82
CA ALA A 166 5.25 7.06 9.34
C ALA A 166 6.25 6.13 10.03
N ALA A 167 7.50 6.57 10.20
CA ALA A 167 8.58 5.83 10.86
C ALA A 167 8.27 5.59 12.34
N TYR A 168 7.76 6.59 13.05
CA TYR A 168 7.28 6.49 14.44
C TYR A 168 6.19 5.42 14.58
N LEU A 169 5.26 5.36 13.62
CA LEU A 169 4.21 4.34 13.55
C LEU A 169 4.69 2.97 12.99
N GLY A 170 5.98 2.81 12.74
CA GLY A 170 6.59 1.53 12.36
C GLY A 170 6.81 1.29 10.87
N HIS A 171 6.64 2.29 10.01
CA HIS A 171 6.89 2.14 8.56
C HIS A 171 8.40 2.10 8.26
N ILE A 172 8.90 0.90 7.93
CA ILE A 172 10.33 0.64 7.72
C ILE A 172 10.92 1.48 6.58
N ASP A 173 10.24 1.59 5.44
CA ASP A 173 10.79 2.35 4.30
C ASP A 173 10.81 3.85 4.59
N ALA A 174 9.89 4.34 5.44
CA ALA A 174 9.86 5.75 5.83
C ALA A 174 10.99 6.07 6.80
N LEU A 175 11.30 5.13 7.70
CA LEU A 175 12.46 5.21 8.58
C LEU A 175 13.76 5.25 7.77
N ARG A 176 13.85 4.45 6.70
CA ARG A 176 15.00 4.46 5.77
C ARG A 176 15.12 5.79 5.02
N GLU A 177 14.01 6.31 4.48
CA GLU A 177 14.01 7.66 3.87
C GLU A 177 14.47 8.73 4.85
N LEU A 178 13.96 8.71 6.09
CA LEU A 178 14.33 9.68 7.12
C LEU A 178 15.83 9.61 7.43
N GLY A 179 16.38 8.41 7.54
CA GLY A 179 17.82 8.20 7.72
C GLY A 179 18.65 8.86 6.62
N HIS A 180 18.24 8.71 5.36
CA HIS A 180 18.89 9.40 4.23
C HIS A 180 18.67 10.92 4.27
N CYS A 181 17.48 11.39 4.60
CA CYS A 181 17.20 12.84 4.71
C CYS A 181 18.13 13.51 5.73
N LEU A 182 18.37 12.87 6.88
CA LEU A 182 19.29 13.38 7.89
C LEU A 182 20.76 13.28 7.47
N GLN A 183 21.17 12.22 6.78
CA GLN A 183 22.55 12.10 6.28
C GLN A 183 22.88 13.17 5.23
N ASP A 184 21.96 13.43 4.32
CA ASP A 184 22.19 14.28 3.16
C ASP A 184 21.79 15.74 3.41
N GLY A 185 21.16 16.05 4.55
CA GLY A 185 20.54 17.36 4.78
C GLY A 185 19.35 17.65 3.85
N TYR A 186 18.67 16.60 3.39
CA TYR A 186 17.61 16.69 2.38
C TYR A 186 16.25 16.95 3.03
N GLY A 187 15.84 18.23 3.05
CA GLY A 187 14.58 18.65 3.67
C GLY A 187 14.61 18.73 5.21
N ALA A 188 15.78 18.48 5.81
CA ALA A 188 16.03 18.56 7.25
C ALA A 188 17.45 19.03 7.52
N ARG A 189 17.72 19.50 8.74
CA ARG A 189 19.10 19.79 9.17
C ARG A 189 19.92 18.50 9.13
N GLN A 190 21.09 18.56 8.51
CA GLN A 190 21.99 17.41 8.43
C GLN A 190 22.39 16.93 9.83
N ASN A 191 22.27 15.62 10.04
CA ASN A 191 22.74 14.90 11.21
C ASN A 191 23.14 13.49 10.76
N VAL A 192 24.42 13.35 10.37
CA VAL A 192 24.95 12.11 9.80
C VAL A 192 24.88 10.95 10.80
N THR A 193 25.18 11.21 12.09
CA THR A 193 25.18 10.20 13.15
C THR A 193 23.80 9.61 13.35
N GLU A 194 22.78 10.45 13.55
CA GLU A 194 21.41 9.98 13.72
C GLU A 194 20.88 9.34 12.43
N GLY A 195 21.18 9.94 11.27
CA GLY A 195 20.78 9.37 9.99
C GLY A 195 21.33 7.96 9.78
N ARG A 196 22.59 7.68 10.14
CA ARG A 196 23.17 6.32 10.09
C ARG A 196 22.49 5.37 11.07
N ARG A 197 22.21 5.83 12.28
CA ARG A 197 21.50 5.04 13.30
C ARG A 197 20.13 4.59 12.80
N LEU A 198 19.35 5.49 12.20
CA LEU A 198 18.02 5.15 11.66
C LEU A 198 18.09 4.14 10.50
N LEU A 199 19.13 4.19 9.66
CA LEU A 199 19.32 3.18 8.61
C LEU A 199 19.61 1.79 9.18
N VAL A 200 20.47 1.70 10.20
CA VAL A 200 20.74 0.44 10.91
C VAL A 200 19.46 -0.09 11.55
N GLU A 201 18.70 0.79 12.20
CA GLU A 201 17.42 0.46 12.81
C GLU A 201 16.39 -0.04 11.78
N ALA A 202 16.30 0.59 10.60
CA ALA A 202 15.43 0.13 9.53
C ALA A 202 15.77 -1.30 9.08
N ASN A 203 17.06 -1.61 8.92
CA ASN A 203 17.51 -2.96 8.56
C ASN A 203 17.20 -3.98 9.68
N ALA A 204 17.41 -3.61 10.95
CA ALA A 204 17.10 -4.48 12.08
C ALA A 204 15.59 -4.76 12.19
N ARG A 205 14.74 -3.73 12.04
CA ARG A 205 13.26 -3.88 12.05
C ARG A 205 12.77 -4.73 10.88
N GLU A 206 13.38 -4.57 9.71
CA GLU A 206 13.09 -5.40 8.53
C GLU A 206 13.42 -6.86 8.78
N LEU A 207 14.63 -7.16 9.26
CA LEU A 207 15.03 -8.53 9.61
C LEU A 207 14.11 -9.14 10.68
N ALA A 208 13.79 -8.39 11.73
CA ALA A 208 12.89 -8.85 12.79
C ALA A 208 11.48 -9.18 12.26
N SER A 209 11.01 -8.48 11.23
CA SER A 209 9.70 -8.74 10.61
C SER A 209 9.62 -10.13 9.95
N TYR A 210 10.75 -10.65 9.47
CA TYR A 210 10.84 -11.98 8.88
C TYR A 210 11.01 -13.09 9.92
N ILE A 211 11.77 -12.83 10.99
CA ILE A 211 12.09 -13.83 12.02
C ILE A 211 10.91 -14.05 12.97
N ARG A 212 10.18 -13.00 13.36
CA ARG A 212 9.10 -13.09 14.37
C ARG A 212 8.00 -14.13 14.02
N PRO A 213 7.51 -14.25 12.78
CA PRO A 213 6.58 -15.32 12.39
C PRO A 213 7.16 -16.74 12.53
N LEU A 214 8.48 -16.92 12.35
CA LEU A 214 9.13 -18.22 12.49
C LEU A 214 9.21 -18.66 13.95
N LEU A 215 9.47 -17.72 14.86
CA LEU A 215 9.55 -17.99 16.30
C LEU A 215 8.17 -18.28 16.91
N THR A 216 7.11 -17.66 16.40
CA THR A 216 5.74 -17.81 16.92
C THR A 216 5.00 -19.05 16.40
N LYS A 217 5.48 -19.70 15.33
CA LYS A 217 4.89 -20.95 14.81
C LYS A 217 5.21 -22.20 15.64
N LYS A 218 6.12 -22.14 16.62
CA LYS A 218 6.48 -23.30 17.46
C LYS A 218 5.42 -23.75 18.48
N THR A 219 4.27 -23.08 18.61
CA THR A 219 3.26 -23.38 19.65
C THR A 219 1.90 -23.89 19.16
N ARG A 220 1.75 -24.30 17.90
CA ARG A 220 0.52 -24.95 17.41
C ARG A 220 0.81 -26.35 16.84
N PRO A 221 0.13 -27.41 17.30
CA PRO A 221 0.26 -28.73 16.70
C PRO A 221 -0.26 -28.67 15.25
N PRO A 222 0.38 -29.37 14.31
CA PRO A 222 -0.02 -29.34 12.91
C PRO A 222 -1.38 -30.05 12.75
N LYS A 223 -2.37 -29.33 12.20
CA LYS A 223 -3.57 -29.97 11.65
C LYS A 223 -3.22 -30.58 10.28
N PRO A 224 -3.66 -31.80 9.97
CA PRO A 224 -3.35 -32.45 8.70
C PRO A 224 -4.34 -31.99 7.63
N HIS A 225 -3.98 -31.04 6.77
CA HIS A 225 -4.72 -30.82 5.51
C HIS A 225 -3.79 -30.52 4.34
N GLN A 226 -3.67 -31.55 3.50
CA GLN A 226 -3.57 -31.57 2.03
C GLN A 226 -2.86 -30.39 1.34
N HIS A 227 -1.63 -30.69 0.91
CA HIS A 227 -0.95 -29.99 -0.17
C HIS A 227 -1.78 -30.03 -1.45
N HIS A 228 -2.45 -28.92 -1.78
CA HIS A 228 -2.68 -28.58 -3.17
C HIS A 228 -1.45 -27.83 -3.68
N GLN A 229 -0.66 -28.55 -4.48
CA GLN A 229 0.40 -28.00 -5.30
C GLN A 229 -0.22 -27.01 -6.30
N HIS A 230 0.11 -25.73 -6.17
CA HIS A 230 0.06 -24.79 -7.29
C HIS A 230 1.49 -24.39 -7.66
N GLY A 231 1.75 -24.44 -8.96
CA GLY A 231 3.06 -24.54 -9.58
C GLY A 231 4.04 -23.41 -9.25
N CYS A 232 5.28 -23.85 -8.99
CA CYS A 232 6.54 -23.29 -9.47
C CYS A 232 6.54 -21.80 -9.88
N LEU A 233 6.91 -20.92 -8.94
CA LEU A 233 7.63 -19.68 -9.24
C LEU A 233 9.04 -19.82 -8.66
N LYS A 234 9.98 -20.34 -9.45
CA LYS A 234 11.41 -20.24 -9.14
C LYS A 234 11.77 -18.75 -9.10
N GLY A 235 12.22 -18.23 -7.94
CA GLY A 235 12.86 -16.90 -7.85
C GLY A 235 12.20 -15.83 -6.96
N SER A 236 11.21 -16.14 -6.11
CA SER A 236 10.54 -15.13 -5.24
C SER A 236 11.13 -15.01 -3.83
N GLY A 237 12.44 -15.20 -3.69
CA GLY A 237 13.18 -15.04 -2.43
C GLY A 237 13.97 -13.73 -2.43
N CYS A 238 14.09 -13.08 -1.27
CA CYS A 238 15.03 -11.99 -1.07
C CYS A 238 16.38 -12.59 -0.64
N PRO A 239 17.45 -12.46 -1.44
CA PRO A 239 18.76 -13.04 -1.16
C PRO A 239 19.53 -12.28 -0.07
N LEU A 240 18.85 -11.52 0.81
CA LEU A 240 19.50 -10.69 1.83
C LEU A 240 20.45 -11.51 2.74
N LEU A 241 20.14 -12.80 2.94
CA LEU A 241 20.95 -13.73 3.75
C LEU A 241 21.23 -15.04 3.00
N SER A 242 21.23 -15.02 1.66
CA SER A 242 21.56 -16.19 0.85
C SER A 242 22.96 -16.72 1.17
N ASP A 243 23.90 -15.81 1.49
CA ASP A 243 25.27 -16.14 1.90
C ASP A 243 25.34 -16.93 3.22
N PHE A 244 24.28 -16.86 4.03
CA PHE A 244 24.10 -17.64 5.27
C PHE A 244 23.11 -18.80 5.10
N GLY A 245 22.78 -19.17 3.86
CA GLY A 245 21.83 -20.24 3.54
C GLY A 245 20.37 -19.92 3.89
N CYS A 246 20.03 -18.64 4.11
CA CYS A 246 18.70 -18.20 4.56
C CYS A 246 18.04 -17.29 3.52
N ASP A 247 17.24 -17.86 2.62
CA ASP A 247 16.41 -17.05 1.72
C ASP A 247 15.18 -16.52 2.46
N LEU A 248 15.06 -15.20 2.56
CA LEU A 248 13.90 -14.57 3.18
C LEU A 248 12.75 -14.49 2.17
N PRO A 249 11.48 -14.68 2.58
CA PRO A 249 10.36 -14.59 1.66
C PRO A 249 10.23 -13.17 1.08
N ALA A 250 9.81 -13.05 -0.18
CA ALA A 250 9.49 -11.75 -0.75
C ALA A 250 8.41 -11.04 0.09
N ARG A 251 8.59 -9.73 0.31
CA ARG A 251 7.62 -8.90 1.02
C ARG A 251 6.31 -8.87 0.25
N ALA A 252 5.20 -9.09 0.94
CA ALA A 252 3.87 -9.00 0.34
C ALA A 252 3.63 -7.59 -0.24
N VAL A 253 3.24 -7.54 -1.51
CA VAL A 253 2.93 -6.29 -2.21
C VAL A 253 1.51 -5.87 -1.86
N HIS A 254 1.37 -4.62 -1.42
CA HIS A 254 0.09 -4.03 -1.05
C HIS A 254 -0.91 -4.03 -2.23
N PRO A 255 -2.21 -4.36 -2.03
CA PRO A 255 -3.22 -4.39 -3.09
C PRO A 255 -3.25 -3.14 -3.98
N ALA A 256 -3.24 -1.94 -3.38
CA ALA A 256 -3.15 -0.69 -4.13
C ALA A 256 -1.93 -0.62 -5.09
N ASN A 257 -0.74 -1.06 -4.66
CA ASN A 257 0.45 -1.04 -5.52
C ASN A 257 0.36 -2.07 -6.66
N ARG A 258 -0.21 -3.24 -6.36
CA ARG A 258 -0.51 -4.27 -7.36
C ARG A 258 -1.47 -3.73 -8.42
N PHE A 259 -2.53 -3.04 -8.00
CA PHE A 259 -3.46 -2.37 -8.90
C PHE A 259 -2.76 -1.35 -9.79
N LEU A 260 -1.93 -0.46 -9.22
CA LEU A 260 -1.21 0.56 -10.01
C LEU A 260 -0.32 -0.09 -11.06
N LYS A 261 0.45 -1.11 -10.67
CA LYS A 261 1.33 -1.84 -11.60
C LYS A 261 0.52 -2.44 -12.74
N GLU A 262 -0.50 -3.24 -12.42
CA GLU A 262 -1.35 -3.88 -13.42
C GLU A 262 -2.04 -2.83 -14.31
N TRP A 263 -2.47 -1.71 -13.76
CA TRP A 263 -3.15 -0.63 -14.48
C TRP A 263 -2.32 -0.06 -15.62
N PHE A 264 -1.02 0.16 -15.39
CA PHE A 264 -0.11 0.76 -16.37
C PHE A 264 0.69 -0.24 -17.22
N GLU A 265 0.83 -1.50 -16.77
CA GLU A 265 1.55 -2.53 -17.55
C GLU A 265 0.64 -3.33 -18.48
N SER A 266 -0.58 -3.66 -18.04
CA SER A 266 -1.49 -4.56 -18.79
C SER A 266 -2.95 -4.12 -18.75
N GLY A 267 -3.23 -3.00 -18.09
CA GLY A 267 -4.57 -2.47 -17.89
C GLY A 267 -4.91 -1.34 -18.85
N PRO A 268 -5.99 -0.59 -18.56
CA PRO A 268 -6.47 0.50 -19.42
C PRO A 268 -5.60 1.76 -19.34
N GLY A 269 -4.67 1.85 -18.38
CA GLY A 269 -3.82 3.00 -18.20
C GLY A 269 -2.70 3.03 -19.23
N VAL A 270 -2.67 4.06 -20.07
CA VAL A 270 -1.53 4.33 -20.95
C VAL A 270 -0.62 5.35 -20.28
N LEU A 271 0.67 5.03 -20.18
CA LEU A 271 1.65 6.02 -19.74
C LEU A 271 1.81 7.10 -20.82
N GLY A 272 1.77 8.36 -20.40
CA GLY A 272 2.12 9.47 -21.28
C GLY A 272 3.54 9.31 -21.85
N GLN A 273 3.77 9.87 -23.03
CA GLN A 273 5.06 9.77 -23.70
C GLN A 273 6.21 10.29 -22.81
N GLY A 274 7.25 9.46 -22.64
CA GLY A 274 8.40 9.80 -21.82
C GLY A 274 8.20 9.63 -20.30
N LEU A 275 7.03 9.18 -19.84
CA LEU A 275 6.79 8.82 -18.44
C LEU A 275 7.17 7.36 -18.19
N ARG A 276 7.78 7.10 -17.03
CA ARG A 276 8.23 5.77 -16.64
C ARG A 276 7.59 5.31 -15.34
N LEU A 277 7.47 4.00 -15.17
CA LEU A 277 7.17 3.41 -13.87
C LEU A 277 8.40 3.42 -12.97
N CYS A 278 8.16 3.36 -11.66
CA CYS A 278 9.22 3.04 -10.71
C CYS A 278 9.76 1.63 -11.00
N SER A 279 11.09 1.51 -11.12
CA SER A 279 11.77 0.25 -11.48
C SER A 279 11.64 -0.86 -10.43
N TYR A 280 11.22 -0.54 -9.20
CA TYR A 280 10.86 -1.59 -8.24
C TYR A 280 9.52 -2.20 -8.62
N GLY A 281 9.53 -3.45 -9.07
CA GLY A 281 8.36 -4.17 -9.58
C GLY A 281 7.23 -4.41 -8.59
N GLY A 282 7.38 -4.07 -7.30
CA GLY A 282 6.32 -4.08 -6.29
C GLY A 282 5.69 -2.70 -6.00
N CYS A 283 6.11 -1.65 -6.71
CA CYS A 283 5.64 -0.27 -6.48
C CYS A 283 4.43 0.10 -7.35
N GLY A 284 4.56 -0.02 -8.68
CA GLY A 284 3.53 0.35 -9.65
C GLY A 284 3.30 1.86 -9.85
N ARG A 285 3.97 2.75 -9.10
CA ARG A 285 3.81 4.20 -9.26
C ARG A 285 4.39 4.69 -10.61
N PRO A 286 3.62 5.44 -11.41
CA PRO A 286 4.13 6.14 -12.58
C PRO A 286 4.73 7.50 -12.22
N GLU A 287 5.69 7.96 -13.01
CA GLU A 287 6.04 9.37 -13.09
C GLU A 287 4.80 10.17 -13.51
N THR A 288 4.55 11.30 -12.85
CA THR A 288 3.53 12.28 -13.26
C THR A 288 4.08 13.31 -14.23
N ARG A 289 5.41 13.47 -14.25
CA ARG A 289 6.16 14.31 -15.18
C ARG A 289 7.45 13.60 -15.59
N PRO A 290 7.98 13.84 -16.81
CA PRO A 290 9.22 13.22 -17.25
C PRO A 290 10.37 13.50 -16.26
N GLN A 291 11.15 12.46 -15.96
CA GLN A 291 12.34 12.55 -15.10
C GLN A 291 12.05 13.01 -13.66
N GLU A 292 10.82 12.79 -13.18
CA GLU A 292 10.45 13.06 -11.79
C GLU A 292 11.17 12.13 -10.82
N PHE A 293 11.38 10.87 -11.21
CA PHE A 293 11.98 9.87 -10.34
C PHE A 293 13.51 9.91 -10.39
N ARG A 294 14.11 9.66 -9.23
CA ARG A 294 15.57 9.63 -9.05
C ARG A 294 16.15 8.39 -9.74
N ARG A 295 17.19 8.59 -10.55
CA ARG A 295 17.90 7.51 -11.25
C ARG A 295 18.94 6.87 -10.35
N CYS A 296 19.30 5.61 -10.63
CA CYS A 296 20.48 5.01 -10.00
C CYS A 296 21.72 5.84 -10.36
N SER A 297 22.50 6.23 -9.35
CA SER A 297 23.69 7.06 -9.53
C SER A 297 24.85 6.35 -10.22
N VAL A 298 24.81 5.01 -10.31
CA VAL A 298 25.87 4.20 -10.93
C VAL A 298 25.55 3.97 -12.41
N CYS A 299 24.43 3.33 -12.73
CA CYS A 299 24.11 2.97 -14.11
C CYS A 299 23.23 3.99 -14.85
N GLY A 300 22.50 4.86 -14.13
CA GLY A 300 21.52 5.77 -14.74
C GLY A 300 20.28 5.13 -15.39
N ALA A 301 20.27 3.81 -15.60
CA ALA A 301 19.27 3.09 -16.39
C ALA A 301 17.92 2.92 -15.68
N VAL A 302 17.93 2.70 -14.36
CA VAL A 302 16.72 2.50 -13.54
C VAL A 302 16.33 3.77 -12.78
N ASN A 303 15.05 3.90 -12.45
CA ASN A 303 14.47 5.07 -11.78
C ASN A 303 13.52 4.68 -10.62
N TYR A 304 13.61 5.39 -9.51
CA TYR A 304 12.89 5.08 -8.28
C TYR A 304 12.10 6.27 -7.76
N CYS A 305 10.84 6.05 -7.39
CA CYS A 305 10.04 7.06 -6.70
C CYS A 305 10.57 7.34 -5.28
N SER A 306 11.34 6.41 -4.68
CA SER A 306 11.84 6.50 -3.32
C SER A 306 13.17 5.73 -3.12
N ARG A 307 14.04 6.13 -2.18
CA ARG A 307 15.16 5.31 -1.65
C ARG A 307 14.64 3.99 -1.08
N GLY A 308 13.45 3.97 -0.49
CA GLY A 308 12.80 2.73 -0.07
C GLY A 308 12.62 1.75 -1.23
N CYS A 309 12.09 2.21 -2.36
CA CYS A 309 11.98 1.40 -3.58
C CYS A 309 13.35 1.03 -4.15
N GLN A 310 14.31 1.95 -4.16
CA GLN A 310 15.69 1.66 -4.59
C GLN A 310 16.31 0.53 -3.75
N ALA A 311 16.19 0.60 -2.41
CA ALA A 311 16.74 -0.40 -1.50
C ALA A 311 16.06 -1.77 -1.68
N LEU A 312 14.75 -1.81 -1.91
CA LEU A 312 14.03 -3.05 -2.19
C LEU A 312 14.48 -3.69 -3.50
N ASP A 313 14.58 -2.90 -4.57
CA ASP A 313 15.00 -3.39 -5.88
C ASP A 313 16.48 -3.83 -5.90
N TRP A 314 17.34 -3.07 -5.20
CA TRP A 314 18.76 -3.42 -4.99
C TRP A 314 18.92 -4.82 -4.41
N LYS A 315 18.13 -5.13 -3.37
CA LYS A 315 18.18 -6.42 -2.69
C LYS A 315 17.68 -7.58 -3.54
N ILE A 316 16.72 -7.35 -4.44
CA ILE A 316 16.05 -8.42 -5.17
C ILE A 316 16.75 -8.74 -6.49
N ARG A 317 17.21 -7.71 -7.22
CA ARG A 317 17.80 -7.88 -8.56
C ARG A 317 18.88 -6.88 -8.90
N HIS A 318 18.72 -5.60 -8.54
CA HIS A 318 19.51 -4.56 -9.19
C HIS A 318 20.99 -4.59 -8.78
N LYS A 319 21.32 -5.11 -7.58
CA LYS A 319 22.71 -5.26 -7.14
C LYS A 319 23.58 -6.07 -8.11
N VAL A 320 23.02 -7.08 -8.78
CA VAL A 320 23.77 -7.93 -9.73
C VAL A 320 23.69 -7.44 -11.17
N GLU A 321 22.68 -6.64 -11.51
CA GLU A 321 22.45 -6.10 -12.86
C GLU A 321 23.11 -4.72 -13.07
N CYS A 322 23.50 -4.03 -11.99
CA CYS A 322 23.96 -2.63 -12.06
C CYS A 322 25.39 -2.54 -12.62
N VAL A 323 25.51 -2.08 -13.86
CA VAL A 323 26.79 -1.80 -14.53
C VAL A 323 26.90 -0.29 -14.81
N PRO A 324 28.04 0.38 -14.56
CA PRO A 324 28.25 1.77 -14.95
C PRO A 324 27.99 1.97 -16.43
N ASN A 325 27.30 3.05 -16.79
CA ASN A 325 27.10 3.37 -18.21
C ASN A 325 28.32 4.13 -18.72
N GLU A 326 29.11 3.54 -19.62
CA GLU A 326 30.31 4.17 -20.19
C GLU A 326 29.99 5.33 -21.15
N GLU A 327 28.72 5.51 -21.54
CA GLU A 327 28.30 6.53 -22.51
C GLU A 327 28.25 7.98 -21.97
N TRP A 328 28.74 8.28 -20.76
CA TRP A 328 28.85 9.65 -20.24
C TRP A 328 30.31 10.13 -20.12
N GLY A 329 31.17 9.68 -21.03
CA GLY A 329 32.50 10.25 -21.28
C GLY A 329 32.52 11.08 -22.56
N GLY A 330 32.34 12.40 -22.47
CA GLY A 330 32.44 13.27 -23.65
C GLY A 330 31.96 14.70 -23.45
N GLY A 331 32.58 15.45 -22.54
CA GLY A 331 32.31 16.88 -22.36
C GLY A 331 33.24 17.52 -21.33
N ASN A 332 34.52 17.68 -21.69
CA ASN A 332 35.51 18.43 -20.92
C ASN A 332 35.06 19.87 -20.64
N GLY A 333 35.40 20.40 -19.46
CA GLY A 333 35.47 21.85 -19.26
C GLY A 333 35.37 22.34 -17.83
N VAL A 334 36.48 22.21 -17.09
CA VAL A 334 37.03 23.12 -16.06
C VAL A 334 36.10 24.22 -15.51
N GLY A 335 35.96 24.25 -14.18
CA GLY A 335 35.37 25.40 -13.49
C GLY A 335 35.42 25.28 -11.97
N GLY A 336 36.60 25.03 -11.42
CA GLY A 336 36.85 25.44 -10.05
C GLY A 336 36.96 26.96 -9.98
N MET A 337 36.70 27.47 -8.78
CA MET A 337 37.22 28.72 -8.22
C MET A 337 36.36 30.01 -8.26
N VAL A 338 36.22 30.51 -7.03
CA VAL A 338 36.18 31.88 -6.49
C VAL A 338 34.92 32.73 -6.46
N ASP A 339 34.72 33.25 -5.24
CA ASP A 339 33.98 34.43 -4.82
C ASP A 339 34.11 35.62 -5.77
N MET A 340 33.06 36.43 -5.86
CA MET A 340 33.13 37.77 -6.41
C MET A 340 32.16 38.68 -5.63
N GLU A 341 32.69 39.29 -4.57
CA GLU A 341 32.17 40.52 -3.97
C GLU A 341 32.50 41.71 -4.90
N ASP A 342 31.50 42.57 -5.06
CA ASP A 342 31.48 44.02 -5.27
C ASP A 342 32.58 44.72 -6.11
N ALA A 343 32.12 45.39 -7.17
CA ALA A 343 32.70 46.66 -7.61
C ALA A 343 31.61 47.54 -8.26
N GLU A 344 31.30 48.65 -7.58
CA GLU A 344 30.50 49.76 -8.11
C GLU A 344 31.24 50.50 -9.26
N PRO A 345 30.51 51.07 -10.23
CA PRO A 345 31.11 51.94 -11.24
C PRO A 345 31.31 53.37 -10.72
N VAL A 346 32.54 53.85 -10.84
CA VAL A 346 32.98 55.22 -10.56
C VAL A 346 32.30 56.20 -11.52
N ASN A 347 31.53 57.14 -10.98
CA ASN A 347 31.12 58.36 -11.67
C ASN A 347 32.20 59.44 -11.49
N VAL A 348 32.75 59.91 -12.62
CA VAL A 348 33.58 61.11 -12.70
C VAL A 348 32.67 62.28 -13.07
N ILE A 349 32.60 63.31 -12.23
CA ILE A 349 32.10 64.63 -12.63
C ILE A 349 33.19 65.66 -12.28
N MET A 350 33.44 66.50 -13.28
CA MET A 350 34.33 67.66 -13.27
C MET A 350 33.84 68.72 -12.27
N GLU A 351 34.72 69.13 -11.34
CA GLU A 351 35.32 70.47 -11.21
C GLU A 351 36.30 70.50 -10.03
#